data_AF-C3YPA0-F1
#
_entry.id   AF-C3YPA0-F1
#
_cell.length_a   1.000
_cell.length_b   1.000
_cell.length_c   1.000
_cell.angle_alpha   90.00
_cell.angle_beta   90.00
_cell.angle_gamma   90.00
#
_symmetry.space_group_name_H-M   'P 1'
#
loop_
_entity.id
_entity.type
_entity.pdbx_description
1 polymer ?
#
loop_
_entity_poly.entity_id
_entity_poly.type
_entity_poly.pdbx_seq_one_letter_code
_entity_poly.pdbx_strand_id
1 'polypeptide(L)'
;HWYQRVRDTLVSRTEDGSFNFTIKGGAENALFTFIGEAKHDKIVYRAGKLHSDDIILEVDGAKVAGFTLKDVQELIKDSKDPVSLKTVKPG
;
A
#
# COMPACT_ATOMS: atom_id res chain seq x y z
N HIS A 1 22.78 10.78 -0.13
CA HIS A 1 21.72 10.42 0.84
C HIS A 1 20.46 10.02 0.08
N TRP A 2 20.21 8.72 -0.10
CA TRP A 2 19.14 8.20 -0.99
C TRP A 2 17.91 7.66 -0.23
N TYR A 3 17.93 7.67 1.10
CA TYR A 3 16.91 7.04 1.95
C TYR A 3 15.69 7.94 2.26
N GLN A 4 15.63 9.15 1.71
CA GLN A 4 14.76 10.22 2.24
C GLN A 4 13.35 10.30 1.61
N ARG A 5 12.91 9.28 0.85
CA ARG A 5 11.59 9.29 0.19
C ARG A 5 10.68 8.12 0.56
N VAL A 6 11.14 7.19 1.39
CA VAL A 6 10.28 6.10 1.89
C VAL A 6 9.34 6.68 2.93
N ARG A 7 8.06 6.32 2.82
CA ARG A 7 7.00 6.71 3.73
C ARG A 7 6.44 5.45 4.38
N ASP A 8 6.38 5.46 5.69
CA ASP A 8 5.70 4.45 6.48
C ASP A 8 4.28 4.91 6.80
N THR A 9 3.28 4.08 6.48
CA THR A 9 1.87 4.37 6.74
C THR A 9 1.22 3.17 7.43
N LEU A 10 0.45 3.43 8.49
CA LEU A 10 -0.39 2.44 9.16
C LEU A 10 -1.86 2.76 8.87
N VAL A 11 -2.56 1.80 8.27
CA VAL A 11 -3.99 1.90 7.92
C VAL A 11 -4.78 0.79 8.61
N SER A 12 -5.90 1.15 9.22
CA SER A 12 -6.87 0.19 9.76
C SER A 12 -8.04 -0.02 8.80
N ARG A 13 -8.66 -1.19 8.86
CA ARG A 13 -9.95 -1.46 8.23
C ARG A 13 -11.04 -0.64 8.91
N THR A 14 -12.00 -0.18 8.11
CA THR A 14 -13.28 0.34 8.60
C THR A 14 -14.18 -0.80 9.09
N GLU A 15 -15.31 -0.46 9.71
CA GLU A 15 -16.28 -1.45 10.24
C GLU A 15 -16.81 -2.41 9.17
N ASP A 16 -16.84 -1.97 7.90
CA ASP A 16 -17.22 -2.80 6.74
C ASP A 16 -16.06 -3.67 6.20
N GLY A 17 -14.90 -3.65 6.86
CA GLY A 17 -13.71 -4.41 6.49
C GLY A 17 -12.87 -3.79 5.36
N SER A 18 -13.26 -2.63 4.83
CA SER A 18 -12.56 -1.97 3.72
C SER A 18 -11.42 -1.05 4.20
N PHE A 19 -10.47 -0.77 3.31
CA PHE A 19 -9.42 0.22 3.56
C PHE A 19 -9.62 1.54 2.82
N ASN A 20 -10.62 1.63 1.94
CA ASN A 20 -10.95 2.84 1.16
C ASN A 20 -9.81 3.38 0.25
N PHE A 21 -8.89 2.52 -0.18
CA PHE A 21 -7.95 2.80 -1.27
C PHE A 21 -7.85 1.63 -2.24
N THR A 22 -7.29 1.88 -3.42
CA THR A 22 -7.06 0.88 -4.47
C THR A 22 -5.57 0.66 -4.69
N ILE A 23 -5.21 -0.51 -5.21
CA ILE A 23 -3.85 -0.84 -5.64
C ILE A 23 -3.90 -1.17 -7.12
N LYS A 24 -2.90 -0.70 -7.85
CA LYS A 24 -2.77 -0.87 -9.30
C LYS A 24 -1.36 -1.39 -9.62
N GLY A 25 -1.15 -1.77 -10.89
CA GLY A 25 0.13 -2.29 -11.38
C GLY A 25 0.20 -3.80 -11.30
N GLY A 26 1.32 -4.33 -10.80
CA GLY A 26 1.56 -5.78 -10.67
C GLY A 26 2.56 -6.31 -11.71
N ALA A 27 3.35 -7.30 -11.29
CA ALA A 27 4.42 -7.86 -12.09
C ALA A 27 3.93 -8.52 -13.39
N GLU A 28 2.69 -9.02 -13.41
CA GLU A 28 2.03 -9.55 -14.61
C GLU A 28 1.87 -8.50 -15.73
N ASN A 29 1.90 -7.22 -15.38
CA ASN A 29 1.86 -6.10 -16.31
C ASN A 29 3.25 -5.48 -16.56
N ALA A 30 4.33 -6.10 -16.07
CA ALA A 30 5.68 -5.52 -16.02
C ALA A 30 5.74 -4.16 -15.28
N LEU A 31 4.87 -3.98 -14.27
CA LEU A 31 4.78 -2.77 -13.45
C LEU A 31 5.02 -3.09 -11.98
N PHE A 32 5.52 -2.11 -11.23
CA PHE A 32 5.46 -2.17 -9.77
C PHE A 32 4.03 -1.99 -9.29
N THR A 33 3.70 -2.52 -8.10
CA THR A 33 2.44 -2.19 -7.44
C THR A 33 2.51 -0.79 -6.85
N PHE A 34 1.42 -0.02 -6.98
CA PHE A 34 1.36 1.35 -6.51
C PHE A 34 -0.04 1.68 -5.98
N ILE A 35 -0.10 2.73 -5.14
CA ILE A 35 -1.35 3.25 -4.58
C ILE A 35 -2.15 3.93 -5.69
N GLY A 36 -3.38 3.47 -5.91
CA GLY A 36 -4.32 4.10 -6.83
C GLY A 36 -5.10 5.24 -6.18
N GLU A 37 -6.41 5.25 -6.42
CA GLU A 37 -7.32 6.18 -5.75
C GLU A 37 -7.40 5.84 -4.26
N ALA A 38 -7.28 6.87 -3.42
CA ALA A 38 -7.41 6.80 -1.97
C ALA A 38 -8.47 7.80 -1.52
N LYS A 39 -9.60 7.31 -0.97
CA LYS A 39 -10.68 8.14 -0.44
C LYS A 39 -10.32 8.60 0.96
N HIS A 40 -9.38 9.54 1.06
CA HIS A 40 -8.72 9.92 2.31
C HIS A 40 -9.68 10.29 3.46
N ASP A 41 -10.88 10.78 3.14
CA ASP A 41 -11.97 11.07 4.07
C ASP A 41 -12.56 9.82 4.75
N LYS A 42 -12.37 8.64 4.15
CA LYS A 42 -12.88 7.34 4.60
C LYS A 42 -11.79 6.38 5.08
N ILE A 43 -10.51 6.73 4.92
CA ILE A 43 -9.39 5.88 5.34
C ILE A 43 -9.11 6.11 6.83
N VAL A 44 -9.01 5.02 7.60
CA VAL A 44 -8.64 5.08 9.01
C VAL A 44 -7.12 5.04 9.13
N TYR A 45 -6.48 6.20 9.10
CA TYR A 45 -5.04 6.32 9.34
C TYR A 45 -4.71 6.20 10.83
N ARG A 46 -3.78 5.30 11.17
CA ARG A 46 -3.18 5.24 12.51
C ARG A 46 -1.86 6.01 12.57
N ALA A 47 -1.13 6.05 11.45
CA ALA A 47 0.08 6.83 11.28
C ALA A 47 0.36 7.09 9.79
N GLY A 48 1.03 8.20 9.47
CA GLY A 48 1.40 8.54 8.10
C GLY A 48 0.20 8.82 7.19
N LYS A 49 0.45 8.95 5.89
CA LYS A 49 -0.57 9.08 4.86
C LYS A 49 -0.11 8.39 3.58
N LEU A 50 -1.06 7.72 2.92
CA LEU A 50 -0.87 7.25 1.56
C LEU A 50 -0.90 8.44 0.60
N HIS A 51 -0.18 8.29 -0.52
CA HIS A 51 -0.22 9.23 -1.62
C HIS A 51 -0.47 8.44 -2.89
N SER A 52 -1.37 8.93 -3.74
CA SER A 52 -1.59 8.31 -5.04
C SER A 52 -0.30 8.26 -5.85
N ASP A 53 -0.18 7.20 -6.64
CA ASP A 53 0.96 6.86 -7.49
C ASP A 53 2.26 6.51 -6.75
N ASP A 54 2.27 6.54 -5.41
CA ASP A 54 3.40 5.99 -4.65
C ASP A 54 3.52 4.47 -4.87
N ILE A 55 4.75 4.01 -5.10
CA ILE A 55 5.07 2.58 -5.28
C ILE A 55 5.06 1.89 -3.91
N ILE A 56 4.43 0.72 -3.82
CA ILE A 56 4.42 -0.12 -2.63
C ILE A 56 5.68 -0.98 -2.62
N LEU A 57 6.47 -0.87 -1.56
CA LEU A 57 7.70 -1.64 -1.36
C LEU A 57 7.48 -2.83 -0.42
N GLU A 58 6.77 -2.59 0.69
CA GLU A 58 6.52 -3.59 1.72
C GLU A 58 5.07 -3.51 2.23
N VAL A 59 4.50 -4.67 2.56
CA VAL A 59 3.25 -4.83 3.29
C VAL A 59 3.55 -5.69 4.53
N ASP A 60 3.31 -5.18 5.74
CA ASP A 60 3.65 -5.84 7.01
C ASP A 60 5.10 -6.38 7.07
N GLY A 61 6.02 -5.68 6.42
CA GLY A 61 7.44 -6.05 6.33
C GLY A 61 7.77 -7.10 5.25
N ALA A 62 6.77 -7.66 4.57
CA ALA A 62 6.99 -8.51 3.40
C ALA A 62 7.24 -7.64 2.16
N LYS A 63 8.37 -7.88 1.48
CA LYS A 63 8.70 -7.18 0.22
C LYS A 63 7.80 -7.68 -0.91
N VAL A 64 7.14 -6.75 -1.60
CA VAL A 64 6.18 -7.07 -2.67
C VAL A 64 6.71 -6.83 -4.08
N ALA A 65 8.01 -6.55 -4.21
CA ALA A 65 8.65 -6.41 -5.52
C ALA A 65 8.54 -7.73 -6.31
N GLY A 66 7.96 -7.68 -7.52
CA GLY A 66 7.75 -8.85 -8.37
C GLY A 66 6.48 -9.64 -8.07
N PHE A 67 5.65 -9.20 -7.12
CA PHE A 67 4.36 -9.84 -6.84
C PHE A 67 3.35 -9.44 -7.92
N THR A 68 2.39 -10.33 -8.19
CA THR A 68 1.24 -9.94 -9.01
C THR A 68 0.34 -8.98 -8.24
N LEU A 69 -0.52 -8.23 -8.94
CA LEU A 69 -1.48 -7.37 -8.26
C LEU A 69 -2.36 -8.15 -7.28
N LYS A 70 -2.78 -9.35 -7.71
CA LYS A 70 -3.62 -10.24 -6.90
C LYS A 70 -2.92 -10.69 -5.62
N ASP A 71 -1.65 -11.10 -5.70
CA ASP A 71 -0.89 -11.54 -4.53
C ASP A 71 -0.76 -10.43 -3.48
N VAL A 72 -0.55 -9.18 -3.92
CA VAL A 72 -0.46 -8.03 -2.99
C VAL A 72 -1.81 -7.72 -2.36
N GLN A 73 -2.90 -7.83 -3.12
CA GLN A 73 -4.26 -7.63 -2.60
C GLN A 73 -4.63 -8.72 -1.57
N GLU A 74 -4.29 -9.98 -1.84
CA GLU A 74 -4.48 -11.09 -0.90
C GLU A 74 -3.62 -10.91 0.35
N LEU A 75 -2.35 -10.51 0.19
CA LEU A 75 -1.47 -10.21 1.30
C LEU A 75 -2.05 -9.13 2.23
N ILE A 76 -2.53 -8.01 1.68
CA ILE A 76 -3.16 -6.93 2.47
C ILE A 76 -4.49 -7.38 3.08
N LYS A 77 -5.23 -8.26 2.40
CA LYS A 77 -6.47 -8.83 2.94
C LYS A 77 -6.21 -9.75 4.13
N ASP A 78 -5.11 -10.48 4.14
CA ASP A 78 -4.75 -11.41 5.22
C ASP A 78 -3.90 -10.76 6.31
N SER A 79 -3.37 -9.56 6.06
CA SER A 79 -2.67 -8.73 7.03
C SER A 79 -3.49 -8.43 8.28
N LYS A 80 -2.77 -8.34 9.41
CA LYS A 80 -3.32 -7.94 10.70
C LYS A 80 -3.73 -6.48 10.67
N ASP A 81 -4.69 -6.10 11.50
CA ASP A 81 -5.07 -4.70 11.68
C ASP A 81 -4.25 -4.05 12.82
N PRO A 82 -3.64 -2.87 12.61
CA PRO A 82 -3.52 -2.12 11.35
C PRO A 82 -2.46 -2.72 10.41
N VAL A 83 -2.64 -2.51 9.10
CA VAL A 83 -1.69 -2.90 8.06
C VAL A 83 -0.61 -1.85 7.92
N SER A 84 0.65 -2.28 7.89
CA SER A 84 1.81 -1.43 7.63
C SER A 84 2.19 -1.44 6.16
N LEU A 85 2.22 -0.25 5.56
CA LEU A 85 2.60 -0.06 4.16
C LEU A 85 3.85 0.82 4.11
N LYS A 86 4.89 0.34 3.41
CA LYS A 86 6.01 1.19 2.99
C LYS A 86 5.85 1.58 1.55
N THR A 87 5.82 2.87 1.30
CA THR A 87 5.68 3.42 -0.04
C THR A 87 6.78 4.40 -0.38
N VAL A 88 7.02 4.63 -1.66
CA VAL A 88 7.99 5.63 -2.12
C VAL A 88 7.43 6.41 -3.29
N LYS A 89 7.71 7.72 -3.33
CA LYS A 89 7.39 8.55 -4.50
C LYS A 89 8.19 8.05 -5.71
N PRO A 90 7.57 7.71 -6.85
CA PRO A 90 8.30 7.41 -8.07
C PRO A 90 9.22 8.58 -8.46
N GLY A 91 10.38 8.25 -9.02
CA GLY A 91 11.48 9.17 -9.31
C GLY A 91 11.16 10.19 -10.39
#